data_AF-D7M3H4-F1
#
_entry.id   AF-D7M3H4-F1
#
_cell.length_a   1.000
_cell.length_b   1.000
_cell.length_c   1.000
_cell.angle_alpha   90.00
_cell.angle_beta   90.00
_cell.angle_gamma   90.00
#
_symmetry.space_group_name_H-M   'P 1'
#
loop_
_entity.id
_entity.type
_entity.pdbx_description
1 polymer ?
#
loop_
_entity_poly.entity_id
_entity_poly.type
_entity_poly.pdbx_seq_one_letter_code
_entity_poly.pdbx_strand_id
1 'polypeptide(L)'
;LTQPESWSTNAIYKLTTMFASSSKAGLFFKNFLLPREKEDIRTHKKLHFFLYQSLRKTLFNPKAFYLGIVLCVSAALVCLAELEFYGPTSFFMKVILEKRYAMAYRAVDAVTAHFLRIHKETKVMPVIWHQTLLAFVL
;
A
#
# COMPACT_ATOMS: atom_id res chain seq x y z
N LEU A 1 -8.58 21.57 18.92
CA LEU A 1 -9.68 22.37 18.32
C LEU A 1 -10.41 21.64 17.20
N THR A 2 -9.76 20.88 16.32
CA THR A 2 -10.47 19.87 15.49
C THR A 2 -10.01 18.48 15.93
N GLN A 3 -10.88 17.65 16.49
CA GLN A 3 -10.57 16.25 16.80
C GLN A 3 -10.58 15.46 15.49
N PRO A 4 -9.43 15.06 14.92
CA PRO A 4 -9.39 14.41 13.60
C PRO A 4 -9.96 12.99 13.61
N GLU A 5 -10.02 12.34 14.78
CA GLU A 5 -10.50 10.97 14.92
C GLU A 5 -12.03 10.85 14.82
N SER A 6 -12.77 11.92 15.15
CA SER A 6 -14.25 11.93 15.10
C SER A 6 -14.82 12.43 13.77
N TRP A 7 -13.98 12.66 12.75
CA TRP A 7 -14.47 13.12 11.45
C TRP A 7 -15.27 12.05 10.70
N SER A 8 -16.39 12.49 10.10
CA SER A 8 -17.20 11.65 9.23
C SER A 8 -16.55 11.48 7.86
N THR A 9 -16.86 10.38 7.19
CA THR A 9 -16.30 10.06 5.88
C THR A 9 -16.60 11.12 4.81
N ASN A 10 -17.75 11.78 4.92
CA ASN A 10 -18.16 12.88 4.05
C ASN A 10 -17.32 14.14 4.27
N ALA A 11 -16.99 14.45 5.54
CA ALA A 11 -16.13 15.56 5.88
C ALA A 11 -14.71 15.34 5.34
N ILE A 12 -14.18 14.11 5.47
CA ILE A 12 -12.86 13.74 4.95
C ILE A 12 -12.79 13.91 3.43
N TYR A 13 -13.83 13.51 2.70
CA TYR A 13 -13.91 13.72 1.26
C TYR A 13 -13.86 15.21 0.89
N LYS A 14 -14.70 16.04 1.54
CA LYS A 14 -14.71 17.49 1.31
C LYS A 14 -13.36 18.13 1.64
N LEU A 15 -12.76 17.78 2.77
CA LEU A 15 -11.43 18.27 3.15
C LEU A 15 -10.38 17.84 2.12
N THR A 16 -10.42 16.59 1.67
CA THR A 16 -9.51 16.08 0.64
C THR A 16 -9.63 16.89 -0.66
N THR A 17 -10.85 17.23 -1.09
CA THR A 17 -11.03 18.07 -2.28
C THR A 17 -10.50 19.49 -2.10
N MET A 18 -10.65 20.08 -0.91
CA MET A 18 -10.12 21.40 -0.59
C MET A 18 -8.60 21.42 -0.50
N PHE A 19 -8.00 20.38 0.11
CA PHE A 19 -6.56 20.29 0.32
C PHE A 19 -5.80 19.74 -0.89
N ALA A 20 -6.46 19.05 -1.84
CA ALA A 20 -5.80 18.52 -3.04
C ALA A 20 -5.12 19.62 -3.88
N SER A 21 -5.70 20.82 -3.90
CA SER A 21 -5.17 22.00 -4.60
C SER A 21 -4.13 22.78 -3.77
N SER A 22 -3.89 22.38 -2.52
CA SER A 22 -2.98 23.08 -1.60
C SER A 22 -1.56 22.49 -1.62
N SER A 23 -0.56 23.33 -1.34
CA SER A 23 0.84 22.90 -1.21
C SER A 23 1.07 21.92 -0.04
N LYS A 24 0.21 21.95 0.98
CA LYS A 24 0.29 21.08 2.17
C LYS A 24 -0.46 19.76 2.02
N ALA A 25 -0.94 19.43 0.81
CA ALA A 25 -1.71 18.21 0.53
C ALA A 25 -0.99 16.93 1.00
N GLY A 26 0.32 16.82 0.76
CA GLY A 26 1.10 15.64 1.14
C GLY A 26 1.13 15.36 2.64
N LEU A 27 1.24 16.41 3.46
CA LEU A 27 1.20 16.31 4.92
C LEU A 27 -0.19 15.86 5.40
N PHE A 28 -1.24 16.42 4.78
CA PHE A 28 -2.61 16.08 5.10
C PHE A 28 -2.91 14.60 4.81
N PHE A 29 -2.49 14.10 3.64
CA PHE A 29 -2.69 12.70 3.28
C PHE A 29 -1.92 11.75 4.19
N LYS A 30 -0.67 12.07 4.51
CA LYS A 30 0.18 11.25 5.38
C LYS A 30 -0.37 11.13 6.80
N ASN A 31 -0.83 12.24 7.38
CA ASN A 31 -1.20 12.29 8.79
C ASN A 31 -2.67 11.98 9.07
N PHE A 32 -3.57 12.18 8.10
CA PHE A 32 -5.01 12.07 8.33
C PHE A 32 -5.71 11.05 7.45
N LEU A 33 -5.44 11.04 6.13
CA LEU A 33 -6.16 10.16 5.20
C LEU A 33 -5.71 8.69 5.34
N LEU A 34 -4.39 8.44 5.32
CA LEU A 34 -3.85 7.07 5.33
C LEU A 34 -4.11 6.30 6.64
N PRO A 35 -3.98 6.90 7.84
CA PRO A 35 -4.31 6.18 9.07
C PRO A 35 -5.79 5.77 9.11
N ARG A 36 -6.67 6.61 8.58
CA ARG A 36 -8.12 6.36 8.59
C ARG A 36 -8.52 5.25 7.62
N GLU A 37 -7.93 5.21 6.43
CA GLU A 37 -8.19 4.13 5.46
C GLU A 37 -7.71 2.77 5.99
N LYS A 38 -6.53 2.74 6.64
CA LYS A 38 -6.02 1.51 7.26
C LYS A 38 -6.95 1.00 8.35
N GLU A 39 -7.48 1.90 9.17
CA GLU A 39 -8.41 1.55 10.24
C GLU A 39 -9.75 1.01 9.68
N ASP A 40 -10.24 1.61 8.60
CA ASP A 40 -11.47 1.19 7.94
C ASP A 40 -11.32 -0.19 7.28
N ILE A 41 -10.19 -0.43 6.60
CA ILE A 41 -9.87 -1.75 6.02
C ILE A 41 -9.73 -2.81 7.12
N ARG A 42 -9.08 -2.47 8.24
CA ARG A 42 -8.93 -3.38 9.38
C ARG A 42 -10.27 -3.78 9.99
N THR A 43 -11.19 -2.82 10.11
CA THR A 43 -12.46 -3.00 10.81
C THR A 43 -13.52 -3.63 9.92
N HIS A 44 -13.73 -3.08 8.72
CA HIS A 44 -14.85 -3.44 7.86
C HIS A 44 -14.47 -4.46 6.75
N LYS A 45 -13.17 -4.78 6.61
CA LYS A 45 -12.61 -5.57 5.49
C LYS A 45 -12.97 -5.04 4.09
N LYS A 46 -13.56 -3.84 4.01
CA LYS A 46 -14.03 -3.16 2.81
C LYS A 46 -13.80 -1.66 3.00
N LEU A 47 -13.40 -0.98 1.94
CA LEU A 47 -13.17 0.46 1.98
C LEU A 47 -14.48 1.21 1.76
N HIS A 48 -14.81 2.17 2.63
CA HIS A 48 -15.99 3.01 2.47
C HIS A 48 -15.94 3.84 1.16
N PHE A 49 -17.08 3.98 0.49
CA PHE A 49 -17.19 4.65 -0.82
C PHE A 49 -16.58 6.05 -0.86
N PHE A 50 -16.89 6.91 0.12
CA PHE A 50 -16.32 8.27 0.19
C PHE A 50 -14.81 8.31 0.49
N LEU A 51 -14.24 7.29 1.17
CA LEU A 51 -12.78 7.18 1.32
C LEU A 51 -12.12 6.85 -0.01
N TYR A 52 -12.70 5.91 -0.75
CA TYR A 52 -12.25 5.61 -2.10
C TYR A 52 -12.32 6.83 -3.02
N GLN A 53 -13.41 7.61 -2.95
CA GLN A 53 -13.52 8.84 -3.73
C GLN A 53 -12.49 9.90 -3.34
N SER A 54 -12.16 10.03 -2.04
CA SER A 54 -11.07 10.92 -1.62
C SER A 54 -9.73 10.46 -2.17
N LEU A 55 -9.45 9.16 -2.14
CA LEU A 55 -8.23 8.59 -2.70
C LEU A 55 -8.14 8.85 -4.21
N ARG A 56 -9.25 8.68 -4.94
CA ARG A 56 -9.30 9.01 -6.37
C ARG A 56 -9.02 10.49 -6.64
N LYS A 57 -9.40 11.38 -5.72
CA LYS A 57 -9.15 12.83 -5.84
C LYS A 57 -7.70 13.21 -5.53
N THR A 58 -6.99 12.48 -4.66
CA THR A 58 -5.56 12.72 -4.44
C THR A 58 -4.72 12.39 -5.67
N LEU A 59 -5.26 11.57 -6.58
CA LEU A 59 -4.58 11.20 -7.83
C LEU A 59 -4.31 12.38 -8.79
N PHE A 60 -5.02 13.50 -8.64
CA PHE A 60 -4.84 14.67 -9.51
C PHE A 60 -3.61 15.53 -9.16
N ASN A 61 -2.91 15.26 -8.06
CA ASN A 61 -1.67 15.92 -7.69
C ASN A 61 -0.50 14.93 -7.82
N PRO A 62 0.46 15.11 -8.74
CA PRO A 62 1.49 14.11 -9.05
C PRO A 62 2.35 13.72 -7.84
N LYS A 63 2.63 14.66 -6.92
CA LYS A 63 3.40 14.38 -5.69
C LYS A 63 2.61 13.54 -4.69
N ALA A 64 1.30 13.80 -4.58
CA ALA A 64 0.40 13.06 -3.70
C ALA A 64 0.01 11.69 -4.30
N PHE A 65 -0.15 11.62 -5.61
CA PHE A 65 -0.39 10.40 -6.37
C PHE A 65 0.75 9.40 -6.19
N TYR A 66 1.99 9.85 -6.38
CA TYR A 66 3.17 9.02 -6.18
C TYR A 66 3.22 8.49 -4.75
N LEU A 67 3.04 9.37 -3.75
CA LEU A 67 3.03 8.97 -2.35
C LEU A 67 1.88 7.99 -2.03
N GLY A 68 0.66 8.24 -2.52
CA GLY A 68 -0.51 7.39 -2.27
C GLY A 68 -0.36 6.00 -2.88
N ILE A 69 -0.05 5.92 -4.18
CA ILE A 69 0.11 4.62 -4.86
C ILE A 69 1.30 3.87 -4.30
N VAL A 70 2.46 4.52 -4.13
CA VAL A 70 3.65 3.86 -3.57
C VAL A 70 3.35 3.30 -2.18
N LEU A 71 2.64 4.03 -1.32
CA LEU A 71 2.31 3.57 0.01
C LEU A 71 1.26 2.44 0.00
N CYS A 72 0.24 2.51 -0.85
CA CYS A 72 -0.75 1.44 -1.00
C CYS A 72 -0.09 0.15 -1.53
N VAL A 73 0.76 0.26 -2.55
CA VAL A 73 1.48 -0.87 -3.14
C VAL A 73 2.48 -1.44 -2.13
N SER A 74 3.23 -0.59 -1.43
CA SER A 74 4.15 -1.03 -0.36
C SER A 74 3.41 -1.75 0.76
N ALA A 75 2.24 -1.25 1.18
CA ALA A 75 1.43 -1.90 2.20
C ALA A 75 0.86 -3.25 1.73
N ALA A 76 0.35 -3.32 0.50
CA ALA A 76 -0.13 -4.56 -0.09
C ALA A 76 0.99 -5.60 -0.17
N LEU A 77 2.21 -5.19 -0.55
CA LEU A 77 3.38 -6.07 -0.62
C LEU A 77 3.79 -6.61 0.74
N VAL A 78 3.76 -5.78 1.79
CA VAL A 78 4.00 -6.21 3.18
C VAL A 78 2.95 -7.24 3.60
N CYS A 79 1.67 -6.98 3.34
CA CYS A 79 0.61 -7.94 3.66
C CYS A 79 0.79 -9.26 2.91
N LEU A 80 1.14 -9.23 1.63
CA LEU A 80 1.45 -10.44 0.86
C LEU A 80 2.67 -11.18 1.42
N ALA A 81 3.68 -10.45 1.91
CA ALA A 81 4.92 -11.01 2.47
C ALA A 81 4.73 -11.66 3.83
N GLU A 82 3.75 -11.22 4.61
CA GLU A 82 3.37 -11.83 5.88
C GLU A 82 2.63 -13.17 5.69
N LEU A 83 1.88 -13.32 4.59
CA LEU A 83 1.17 -14.55 4.26
C LEU A 83 2.14 -15.71 3.97
N GLU A 84 1.66 -16.92 4.22
CA GLU A 84 2.35 -18.15 3.83
C GLU A 84 2.51 -18.24 2.31
N PHE A 85 3.51 -19.01 1.89
CA PHE A 85 3.83 -19.15 0.47
C PHE A 85 2.76 -19.95 -0.27
N TYR A 86 2.04 -19.28 -1.16
CA TYR A 86 1.14 -19.88 -2.14
C TYR A 86 1.45 -19.34 -3.55
N GLY A 87 1.24 -20.18 -4.57
CA GLY A 87 1.49 -19.81 -5.97
C GLY A 87 0.86 -18.48 -6.41
N PRO A 88 -0.43 -18.21 -6.07
CA PRO A 88 -1.07 -16.93 -6.38
C PRO A 88 -0.43 -15.74 -5.66
N THR A 89 -0.08 -15.87 -4.38
CA THR A 89 0.59 -14.82 -3.59
C THR A 89 1.91 -14.43 -4.23
N SER A 90 2.71 -15.42 -4.66
CA SER A 90 3.98 -15.20 -5.36
C SER A 90 3.79 -14.54 -6.73
N PHE A 91 2.74 -14.90 -7.46
CA PHE A 91 2.40 -14.24 -8.73
C PHE A 91 2.04 -12.76 -8.53
N PHE A 92 1.20 -12.43 -7.52
CA PHE A 92 0.86 -11.04 -7.22
C PHE A 92 2.08 -10.23 -6.80
N MET A 93 2.95 -10.80 -5.96
CA MET A 93 4.23 -10.17 -5.61
C MET A 93 5.08 -9.89 -6.84
N LYS A 94 5.22 -10.86 -7.75
CA LYS A 94 5.98 -10.70 -9.00
C LYS A 94 5.45 -9.53 -9.82
N VAL A 95 4.13 -9.50 -10.07
CA VAL A 95 3.50 -8.44 -10.85
C VAL A 95 3.73 -7.06 -10.21
N ILE A 96 3.69 -6.97 -8.88
CA ILE A 96 3.95 -5.72 -8.16
C ILE A 96 5.41 -5.28 -8.32
N LEU A 97 6.36 -6.21 -8.17
CA LEU A 97 7.79 -5.95 -8.29
C LEU A 97 8.20 -5.55 -9.71
N GLU A 98 7.65 -6.21 -10.73
CA GLU A 98 7.90 -5.91 -12.15
C GLU A 98 7.50 -4.49 -12.56
N LYS A 99 6.56 -3.86 -11.84
CA LYS A 99 6.12 -2.50 -12.15
C LYS A 99 7.14 -1.41 -11.76
N ARG A 100 8.26 -1.78 -11.11
CA ARG A 100 9.37 -0.87 -10.76
C ARG A 100 8.91 0.42 -10.06
N TYR A 101 7.88 0.32 -9.22
CA TYR A 101 7.53 1.43 -8.33
C TYR A 101 8.64 1.60 -7.29
N ALA A 102 8.95 2.83 -6.90
CA ALA A 102 9.81 3.01 -5.73
C ALA A 102 9.08 2.44 -4.52
N MET A 103 9.72 1.52 -3.82
CA MET A 103 9.14 0.86 -2.66
C MET A 103 9.61 1.55 -1.38
N ALA A 104 8.75 1.59 -0.37
CA ALA A 104 9.18 2.00 0.96
C ALA A 104 10.16 0.96 1.55
N TYR A 105 11.18 1.41 2.28
CA TYR A 105 12.21 0.54 2.87
C TYR A 105 11.61 -0.63 3.68
N ARG A 106 10.53 -0.38 4.43
CA ARG A 106 9.80 -1.43 5.17
C ARG A 106 9.24 -2.55 4.29
N ALA A 107 8.82 -2.24 3.07
CA ALA A 107 8.32 -3.24 2.13
C ALA A 107 9.46 -4.11 1.59
N VAL A 108 10.63 -3.51 1.36
CA VAL A 108 11.85 -4.22 0.96
C VAL A 108 12.30 -5.20 2.07
N ASP A 109 12.29 -4.74 3.33
CA ASP A 109 12.61 -5.58 4.49
C ASP A 109 11.64 -6.77 4.61
N ALA A 110 10.34 -6.51 4.47
CA ALA A 110 9.31 -7.55 4.56
C ALA A 110 9.45 -8.60 3.44
N VAL A 111 9.71 -8.18 2.20
CA VAL A 111 9.93 -9.07 1.06
C VAL A 111 11.20 -9.90 1.25
N THR A 112 12.26 -9.28 1.73
CA THR A 112 13.53 -9.96 2.03
C THR A 112 13.33 -11.01 3.13
N ALA A 113 12.62 -10.66 4.20
CA ALA A 113 12.25 -11.58 5.26
C ALA A 113 11.36 -12.74 4.77
N HIS A 114 10.46 -12.49 3.82
CA HIS A 114 9.65 -13.52 3.16
C HIS A 114 10.53 -14.53 2.41
N PHE A 115 11.47 -14.06 1.58
CA PHE A 115 12.40 -14.94 0.87
C PHE A 115 13.33 -15.71 1.82
N LEU A 116 13.85 -15.08 2.89
CA LEU A 116 14.70 -15.76 3.88
C LEU A 116 13.96 -16.88 4.62
N ARG A 117 12.68 -16.67 4.95
CA ARG A 117 11.85 -17.67 5.62
C ARG A 117 11.63 -18.90 4.72
N ILE A 118 11.38 -18.67 3.44
CA ILE A 118 11.17 -19.73 2.46
C ILE A 118 12.47 -20.49 2.17
N HIS A 119 13.62 -19.82 2.17
CA HIS A 119 14.92 -20.48 1.96
C HIS A 119 15.27 -21.51 3.04
N LYS A 120 14.72 -21.37 4.25
CA LYS A 120 14.91 -22.36 5.34
C LYS A 120 14.09 -23.64 5.13
N GLU A 121 13.09 -23.63 4.25
CA GLU A 121 12.33 -24.83 3.91
C GLU A 121 13.07 -25.64 2.84
N THR A 122 13.31 -26.92 3.10
CA THR A 122 14.00 -27.87 2.19
C THR A 122 13.16 -28.31 0.99
N LYS A 123 12.07 -27.60 0.67
CA LYS A 123 11.17 -27.92 -0.44
C LYS A 123 11.74 -27.43 -1.78
N VAL A 124 11.47 -28.17 -2.85
CA VAL A 124 11.72 -27.70 -4.21
C VAL A 124 10.79 -26.52 -4.50
N MET A 125 11.36 -25.34 -4.72
CA MET A 125 10.58 -24.12 -4.96
C MET A 125 10.04 -24.09 -6.39
N PRO A 126 8.82 -23.59 -6.60
CA PRO A 126 8.24 -23.49 -7.94
C PRO A 126 8.94 -22.39 -8.75
N VAL A 127 8.91 -22.51 -10.08
CA VAL A 127 9.55 -21.56 -11.01
C VAL A 127 9.14 -20.11 -10.75
N ILE A 128 7.88 -19.86 -10.39
CA ILE A 128 7.38 -18.52 -10.09
C ILE A 128 8.17 -17.86 -8.95
N TRP A 129 8.62 -18.61 -7.94
CA TRP A 129 9.42 -18.08 -6.84
C TRP A 129 10.75 -17.51 -7.33
N HIS A 130 11.44 -18.25 -8.19
CA HIS A 130 12.70 -17.80 -8.79
C HIS A 130 12.50 -16.58 -9.69
N GLN A 131 11.38 -16.52 -10.43
CA GLN A 131 11.04 -15.35 -11.24
C GLN A 131 10.73 -14.12 -10.39
N THR A 132 10.01 -14.29 -9.27
CA THR A 132 9.72 -13.20 -8.32
C THR A 132 11.01 -12.68 -7.68
N LEU A 133 11.92 -13.58 -7.29
CA LEU A 133 13.23 -13.21 -6.73
C LEU A 133 14.07 -12.44 -7.76
N LEU A 134 14.07 -12.89 -9.01
CA LEU A 134 14.77 -12.18 -10.09
C LEU A 134 14.18 -10.78 -10.31
N ALA A 135 12.84 -10.65 -10.31
CA ALA A 135 12.16 -9.36 -10.42
C ALA A 135 12.39 -8.43 -9.21
N PHE A 136 12.78 -8.97 -8.05
CA PHE A 136 13.13 -8.18 -6.87
C PHE A 136 14.55 -7.60 -6.95
N VAL A 137 15.48 -8.34 -7.56
CA VAL A 137 16.91 -7.96 -7.67
C VAL A 137 17.16 -7.04 -8.88
N LEU A 138 16.33 -7.12 -9.92
CA LEU A 138 16.43 -6.34 -11.18
C LEU A 138 15.70 -4.99 -11.15
#